data_AF-A0A957QVR8-F1
#
_entry.id   AF-A0A957QVR8-F1
#
_cell.length_a   1.000
_cell.length_b   1.000
_cell.length_c   1.000
_cell.angle_alpha   90.00
_cell.angle_beta   90.00
_cell.angle_gamma   90.00
#
_symmetry.space_group_name_H-M   'P 1'
#
loop_
_entity.id
_entity.type
_entity.pdbx_description
1 polymer ?
#
loop_
_entity_poly.entity_id
_entity_poly.type
_entity_poly.pdbx_seq_one_letter_code
_entity_poly.pdbx_strand_id
1 'polypeptide(L)'
;MATTDPPGFAALLTAAIQQIKRREGKPVRVIQDELGYALGKAGGSMVEFWRKGNLPARHADVELLARLLVRRGRLDRAWLEVFLTTSGYGAGASALCDELFPADNPVPPPPTAAPFQAPPPAPHFVGREAALDTLGRTLCGPAPGRVAALVGMGGAGKSTLAAQLAHTLARDFPDGVLWVYAVAVEPLTILQSWAQCYGYDFRTIPDVENRAAA
;
A
#
# COMPACT_ATOMS: atom_id res chain seq x y z
N MET A 1 21.47 -24.40 -3.22
CA MET A 1 20.65 -25.09 -4.24
C MET A 1 19.20 -24.73 -3.96
N ALA A 2 18.51 -24.05 -4.87
CA ALA A 2 17.10 -23.71 -4.68
C ALA A 2 16.28 -25.02 -4.76
N THR A 3 15.65 -25.41 -3.66
CA THR A 3 14.86 -26.64 -3.60
C THR A 3 13.46 -26.35 -4.13
N THR A 4 13.19 -26.81 -5.35
CA THR A 4 11.86 -26.72 -5.98
C THR A 4 10.84 -27.56 -5.20
N ASP A 5 9.65 -27.00 -4.93
CA ASP A 5 8.55 -27.64 -4.20
C ASP A 5 7.21 -27.37 -4.90
N PRO A 6 6.82 -28.20 -5.88
CA PRO A 6 5.59 -28.00 -6.65
C PRO A 6 4.29 -28.02 -5.81
N PRO A 7 4.12 -28.91 -4.81
CA PRO A 7 2.98 -28.85 -3.89
C PRO A 7 2.91 -27.54 -3.08
N GLY A 8 4.05 -27.09 -2.52
CA GLY A 8 4.11 -25.84 -1.77
C GLY A 8 3.74 -24.62 -2.63
N PHE A 9 4.26 -24.58 -3.87
CA PHE A 9 3.92 -23.54 -4.84
C PHE A 9 2.41 -23.51 -5.14
N ALA A 10 1.81 -24.66 -5.42
CA ALA A 10 0.38 -24.75 -5.74
C ALA A 10 -0.53 -24.32 -4.57
N ALA A 11 -0.12 -24.63 -3.34
CA ALA A 11 -0.79 -24.18 -2.13
C ALA A 11 -0.71 -22.66 -1.97
N LEU A 12 0.47 -22.06 -2.15
CA LEU A 12 0.67 -20.61 -2.08
C LEU A 12 -0.13 -19.87 -3.15
N LEU A 13 -0.11 -20.36 -4.39
CA LEU A 13 -0.90 -19.80 -5.49
C LEU A 13 -2.40 -19.84 -5.17
N THR A 14 -2.89 -20.96 -4.65
CA THR A 14 -4.31 -21.11 -4.28
C THR A 14 -4.69 -20.19 -3.13
N ALA A 15 -3.86 -20.07 -2.10
CA ALA A 15 -4.08 -19.17 -0.98
C ALA A 15 -4.11 -17.69 -1.42
N ALA A 16 -3.18 -17.29 -2.27
CA ALA A 16 -3.13 -15.95 -2.85
C ALA A 16 -4.40 -15.61 -3.63
N ILE A 17 -4.90 -16.52 -4.47
CA ILE A 17 -6.15 -16.32 -5.22
C ILE A 17 -7.37 -16.22 -4.28
N GLN A 18 -7.41 -16.99 -3.19
CA GLN A 18 -8.48 -16.85 -2.18
C GLN A 18 -8.41 -15.50 -1.45
N GLN A 19 -7.21 -14.97 -1.21
CA GLN A 19 -7.03 -13.64 -0.64
C GLN A 19 -7.49 -12.54 -1.60
N ILE A 20 -7.15 -12.65 -2.89
CA ILE A 20 -7.66 -11.73 -3.93
C ILE A 20 -9.19 -11.79 -3.98
N LYS A 21 -9.80 -12.98 -3.95
CA LYS A 21 -11.26 -13.15 -3.86
C LYS A 21 -11.84 -12.37 -2.68
N ARG A 22 -11.27 -12.51 -1.48
CA ARG A 22 -11.76 -11.80 -0.28
C ARG A 22 -11.66 -10.28 -0.42
N ARG A 23 -10.62 -9.76 -1.09
CA ARG A 23 -10.44 -8.31 -1.30
C ARG A 23 -11.32 -7.73 -2.40
N GLU A 24 -11.42 -8.42 -3.53
CA GLU A 24 -12.09 -7.89 -4.73
C GLU A 24 -13.56 -8.30 -4.81
N GLY A 25 -14.02 -9.27 -4.02
CA GLY A 25 -15.40 -9.78 -4.09
C GLY A 25 -15.72 -10.57 -5.36
N LYS A 26 -14.73 -10.84 -6.22
CA LYS A 26 -14.89 -11.57 -7.48
C LYS A 26 -14.82 -13.09 -7.28
N PRO A 27 -15.55 -13.89 -8.07
CA PRO A 27 -15.42 -15.35 -8.02
C PRO A 27 -14.03 -15.80 -8.51
N VAL A 28 -13.54 -16.92 -7.96
CA VAL A 28 -12.20 -17.48 -8.25
C VAL A 28 -11.96 -17.66 -9.75
N ARG A 29 -12.96 -18.13 -10.49
CA ARG A 29 -12.85 -18.35 -11.94
C ARG A 29 -12.54 -17.06 -12.70
N VAL A 30 -13.20 -15.95 -12.35
CA VAL A 30 -12.94 -14.64 -12.96
C VAL A 30 -11.53 -14.16 -12.65
N ILE A 31 -11.06 -14.36 -11.41
CA ILE A 31 -9.68 -14.01 -11.04
C ILE A 31 -8.68 -14.85 -11.83
N GLN A 32 -8.92 -16.16 -12.00
CA GLN A 32 -8.06 -17.03 -12.80
C GLN A 32 -8.01 -16.59 -14.27
N ASP A 33 -9.16 -16.25 -14.86
CA ASP A 33 -9.23 -15.78 -16.24
C ASP A 33 -8.47 -14.46 -16.41
N GLU A 34 -8.67 -13.49 -15.51
CA GLU A 34 -7.93 -12.22 -15.52
C GLU A 34 -6.41 -12.42 -15.35
N LEU A 35 -5.98 -13.29 -14.45
CA LEU A 35 -4.56 -13.65 -14.31
C LEU A 35 -4.02 -14.31 -15.59
N GLY A 36 -4.79 -15.22 -16.18
CA GLY A 36 -4.46 -15.85 -17.45
C GLY A 36 -4.29 -14.84 -18.58
N TYR A 37 -5.23 -13.92 -18.76
CA TYR A 37 -5.14 -12.87 -19.78
C TYR A 37 -3.94 -11.94 -19.55
N ALA A 38 -3.67 -11.54 -18.31
CA ALA A 38 -2.51 -10.73 -17.97
C ALA A 38 -1.18 -11.44 -18.30
N LEU A 39 -1.14 -12.78 -18.19
CA LEU A 39 -0.01 -13.63 -18.61
C LEU A 39 0.06 -13.85 -20.14
N GLY A 40 -0.80 -13.21 -20.93
CA GLY A 40 -0.91 -13.42 -22.37
C GLY A 40 -1.45 -14.81 -22.74
N LYS A 41 -2.25 -15.43 -21.85
CA LYS A 41 -2.86 -16.75 -22.03
C LYS A 41 -4.35 -16.64 -22.36
N ALA A 42 -4.87 -17.66 -23.03
CA ALA A 42 -6.30 -17.77 -23.29
C ALA A 42 -7.03 -18.27 -22.03
N GLY A 43 -7.38 -17.34 -21.15
CA GLY A 43 -8.17 -17.62 -19.94
C GLY A 43 -7.40 -18.34 -18.81
N GLY A 44 -8.14 -18.82 -17.81
CA GLY A 44 -7.61 -19.26 -16.52
C GLY A 44 -7.13 -20.71 -16.44
N SER A 45 -7.23 -21.50 -17.52
CA SER A 45 -6.89 -22.93 -17.51
C SER A 45 -5.43 -23.20 -17.14
N MET A 46 -4.50 -22.32 -17.52
CA MET A 46 -3.09 -22.45 -17.16
C MET A 46 -2.87 -22.19 -15.66
N VAL A 47 -3.57 -21.20 -15.10
CA VAL A 47 -3.53 -20.91 -13.66
C VAL A 47 -4.13 -22.07 -12.87
N GLU A 48 -5.22 -22.68 -13.37
CA GLU A 48 -5.79 -23.89 -12.77
C GLU A 48 -4.82 -25.08 -12.81
N PHE A 49 -4.15 -25.30 -13.95
CA PHE A 49 -3.15 -26.36 -14.10
C PHE A 49 -2.02 -26.21 -13.08
N TRP A 50 -1.55 -24.99 -12.83
CA TRP A 50 -0.52 -24.71 -11.85
C TRP A 50 -0.96 -24.95 -10.40
N ARG A 51 -2.21 -24.59 -10.08
CA ARG A 51 -2.82 -24.89 -8.77
C ARG A 51 -2.98 -26.39 -8.49
N LYS A 52 -2.84 -27.25 -9.50
CA LYS A 52 -2.86 -28.72 -9.35
C LYS A 52 -1.46 -29.32 -9.13
N GLY A 53 -0.44 -28.51 -8.87
CA GLY A 53 0.92 -28.98 -8.57
C GLY A 53 1.88 -28.95 -9.76
N ASN A 54 1.53 -28.24 -10.82
CA ASN A 54 2.42 -28.05 -11.97
C ASN A 54 3.11 -26.69 -11.89
N LEU A 55 4.37 -26.63 -12.32
CA LEU A 55 5.12 -25.38 -12.31
C LEU A 55 5.06 -24.66 -13.66
N PRO A 56 5.10 -23.32 -13.69
CA PRO A 56 5.31 -22.58 -14.92
C PRO A 56 6.64 -22.97 -15.58
N ALA A 57 6.61 -23.28 -16.87
CA ALA A 57 7.82 -23.66 -17.60
C ALA A 57 8.75 -22.47 -17.88
N ARG A 58 8.23 -21.24 -17.87
CA ARG A 58 8.97 -20.02 -18.16
C ARG A 58 9.10 -19.18 -16.90
N HIS A 59 10.33 -18.76 -16.60
CA HIS A 59 10.64 -17.83 -15.51
C HIS A 59 9.83 -16.52 -15.62
N ALA A 60 9.66 -15.98 -16.83
CA ALA A 60 8.84 -14.79 -17.07
C ALA A 60 7.37 -14.94 -16.60
N ASP A 61 6.80 -16.15 -16.67
CA ASP A 61 5.45 -16.39 -16.15
C ASP A 61 5.42 -16.36 -14.62
N VAL A 62 6.46 -16.89 -13.96
CA VAL A 62 6.59 -16.85 -12.49
C VAL A 62 6.70 -15.41 -12.02
N GLU A 63 7.56 -14.62 -12.65
CA GLU A 63 7.75 -13.21 -12.30
C GLU A 63 6.45 -12.42 -12.46
N LEU A 64 5.80 -12.51 -13.62
CA LEU A 64 4.57 -11.77 -13.89
C LEU A 64 3.43 -12.21 -12.98
N LEU A 65 3.31 -13.52 -12.73
CA LEU A 65 2.34 -14.05 -11.77
C LEU A 65 2.62 -13.53 -10.36
N ALA A 66 3.89 -13.51 -9.92
CA ALA A 66 4.28 -12.98 -8.62
C ALA A 66 3.92 -11.49 -8.48
N ARG A 67 4.24 -10.66 -9.48
CA ARG A 67 3.86 -9.24 -9.52
C ARG A 67 2.34 -9.06 -9.37
N LEU A 68 1.56 -9.83 -10.12
CA LEU A 68 0.09 -9.75 -10.09
C LEU A 68 -0.49 -10.21 -8.73
N LEU A 69 0.04 -11.29 -8.16
CA LEU A 69 -0.45 -11.82 -6.88
C LEU A 69 -0.10 -10.89 -5.72
N VAL A 70 1.12 -10.35 -5.68
CA VAL A 70 1.54 -9.38 -4.66
C VAL A 70 0.65 -8.14 -4.71
N ARG A 71 0.50 -7.52 -5.89
CA ARG A 71 -0.29 -6.28 -6.06
C ARG A 71 -1.77 -6.48 -5.72
N ARG A 72 -2.41 -7.50 -6.28
CA ARG A 72 -3.85 -7.74 -6.07
C ARG A 72 -4.16 -8.30 -4.69
N GLY A 73 -3.30 -9.20 -4.21
CA GLY A 73 -3.44 -9.89 -2.93
C GLY A 73 -3.01 -9.06 -1.72
N ARG A 74 -2.18 -8.02 -1.89
CA ARG A 74 -1.42 -7.38 -0.80
C ARG A 74 -0.64 -8.41 0.01
N LEU A 75 0.12 -9.23 -0.70
CA LEU A 75 1.02 -10.23 -0.10
C LEU A 75 2.31 -9.52 0.31
N ASP A 76 3.00 -10.06 1.31
CA ASP A 76 4.23 -9.48 1.84
C ASP A 76 5.49 -10.08 1.21
N ARG A 77 6.65 -9.51 1.56
CA ARG A 77 7.96 -9.94 1.07
C ARG A 77 8.25 -11.39 1.42
N ALA A 78 7.90 -11.82 2.63
CA ALA A 78 8.10 -13.19 3.09
C ALA A 78 7.32 -14.19 2.22
N TRP A 79 6.05 -13.89 1.91
CA TRP A 79 5.27 -14.70 0.99
C TRP A 79 5.94 -14.79 -0.39
N LEU A 80 6.42 -13.65 -0.93
CA LEU A 80 7.08 -13.62 -2.24
C LEU A 80 8.35 -14.49 -2.26
N GLU A 81 9.20 -14.38 -1.24
CA GLU A 81 10.43 -15.16 -1.14
C GLU A 81 10.16 -16.67 -1.14
N VAL A 82 9.14 -17.12 -0.39
CA VAL A 82 8.73 -18.54 -0.37
C VAL A 82 8.12 -18.95 -1.71
N PHE A 83 7.30 -18.09 -2.33
CA PHE A 83 6.70 -18.36 -3.63
C PHE A 83 7.75 -18.55 -4.74
N LEU A 84 8.75 -17.68 -4.79
CA LEU A 84 9.84 -17.78 -5.78
C LEU A 84 10.70 -19.02 -5.52
N THR A 85 11.03 -19.30 -4.25
CA THR A 85 11.81 -20.48 -3.86
C THR A 85 11.10 -21.78 -4.24
N THR A 86 9.82 -21.93 -3.89
CA THR A 86 9.02 -23.13 -4.17
C THR A 86 8.80 -23.35 -5.67
N SER A 87 8.74 -22.27 -6.46
CA SER A 87 8.65 -22.36 -7.93
C SER A 87 9.94 -22.81 -8.63
N GLY A 88 11.07 -22.85 -7.91
CA GLY A 88 12.40 -23.08 -8.50
C GLY A 88 13.00 -21.84 -9.19
N TYR A 89 12.35 -20.68 -9.09
CA TYR A 89 12.86 -19.40 -9.59
C TYR A 89 13.96 -18.87 -8.65
N GLY A 90 15.20 -19.32 -8.87
CA GLY A 90 16.36 -18.86 -8.08
C GLY A 90 17.09 -17.67 -8.71
N ALA A 91 17.19 -17.64 -10.03
CA ALA A 91 17.89 -16.56 -10.74
C ALA A 91 16.99 -15.32 -10.79
N GLY A 92 17.41 -14.23 -10.13
CA GLY A 92 16.65 -12.97 -10.07
C GLY A 92 15.62 -12.87 -8.95
N ALA A 93 15.53 -13.84 -8.04
CA ALA A 93 14.59 -13.80 -6.93
C ALA A 93 14.81 -12.59 -6.01
N SER A 94 16.06 -12.33 -5.62
CA SER A 94 16.41 -11.14 -4.82
C SER A 94 16.03 -9.86 -5.54
N ALA A 95 16.39 -9.74 -6.83
CA ALA A 95 16.09 -8.55 -7.62
C ALA A 95 14.58 -8.28 -7.72
N LEU A 96 13.75 -9.33 -7.90
CA LEU A 96 12.30 -9.18 -7.92
C LEU A 96 11.74 -8.85 -6.53
N CYS A 97 12.29 -9.42 -5.46
CA CYS A 97 11.93 -9.04 -4.08
C CYS A 97 12.29 -7.59 -3.79
N ASP A 98 13.46 -7.12 -4.20
CA ASP A 98 13.89 -5.73 -3.99
C ASP A 98 13.15 -4.74 -4.91
N GLU A 99 12.70 -5.18 -6.09
CA GLU A 99 11.81 -4.41 -6.98
C GLU A 99 10.43 -4.21 -6.35
N LEU A 100 9.83 -5.29 -5.82
CA LEU A 100 8.46 -5.27 -5.30
C LEU A 100 8.35 -4.83 -3.84
N PHE A 101 9.43 -5.04 -3.09
CA PHE A 101 9.58 -4.66 -1.69
C PHE A 101 10.96 -4.04 -1.52
N PRO A 102 11.19 -2.86 -2.10
CA PRO A 102 12.44 -2.13 -1.87
C PRO A 102 12.63 -2.06 -0.36
N ALA A 103 13.78 -2.55 0.12
CA ALA A 103 14.18 -2.34 1.50
C ALA A 103 14.07 -0.84 1.72
N ASP A 104 13.26 -0.42 2.71
CA ASP A 104 12.87 0.96 3.00
C ASP A 104 13.85 1.91 2.32
N ASN A 105 13.47 2.43 1.15
CA ASN A 105 14.31 3.37 0.40
C ASN A 105 14.77 4.36 1.45
N PRO A 106 16.09 4.49 1.74
CA PRO A 106 16.54 5.15 2.94
C PRO A 106 15.87 6.50 2.95
N VAL A 107 14.90 6.67 3.85
CA VAL A 107 14.17 7.91 3.99
C VAL A 107 15.29 8.92 4.21
N PRO A 108 15.59 9.84 3.26
CA PRO A 108 16.50 10.93 3.51
C PRO A 108 16.24 11.43 4.92
N PRO A 109 17.30 11.60 5.73
CA PRO A 109 17.15 11.97 7.12
C PRO A 109 16.12 13.08 7.20
N PRO A 110 15.15 12.99 8.13
CA PRO A 110 14.00 13.88 8.14
C PRO A 110 14.49 15.32 7.95
N PRO A 111 13.83 16.12 7.10
CA PRO A 111 14.24 17.48 6.86
C PRO A 111 14.47 18.18 8.21
N THR A 112 15.48 19.06 8.27
CA THR A 112 15.94 19.69 9.52
C THR A 112 14.80 20.40 10.29
N ALA A 113 13.67 20.66 9.62
CA ALA A 113 12.37 20.88 10.23
C ALA A 113 11.30 20.01 9.55
N ALA A 114 10.55 19.22 10.32
CA ALA A 114 9.39 18.48 9.82
C ALA A 114 8.29 19.45 9.35
N PRO A 115 7.60 19.15 8.22
CA PRO A 115 6.58 20.05 7.69
C PRO A 115 5.37 20.13 8.63
N PHE A 116 4.86 21.34 8.85
CA PHE A 116 3.61 21.57 9.57
C PHE A 116 2.71 22.48 8.74
N GLN A 117 1.70 21.89 8.09
CA GLN A 117 0.86 22.55 7.08
C GLN A 117 -0.57 22.84 7.56
N ALA A 118 -0.91 22.46 8.80
CA ALA A 118 -2.24 22.69 9.32
C ALA A 118 -2.53 24.21 9.38
N PRO A 119 -3.75 24.64 9.00
CA PRO A 119 -4.16 26.04 9.16
C PRO A 119 -3.97 26.51 10.61
N PRO A 120 -3.81 27.83 10.84
CA PRO A 120 -3.77 28.38 12.19
C PRO A 120 -4.99 27.92 13.02
N PRO A 121 -4.81 27.67 14.32
CA PRO A 121 -5.93 27.32 15.17
C PRO A 121 -6.89 28.50 15.26
N ALA A 122 -8.18 28.22 15.49
CA ALA A 122 -9.13 29.30 15.70
C ALA A 122 -8.75 30.08 16.99
N PRO A 123 -8.81 31.42 16.98
CA PRO A 123 -8.47 32.23 18.15
C PRO A 123 -9.38 31.95 19.35
N HIS A 124 -10.61 31.50 19.08
CA HIS A 124 -11.55 31.04 20.08
C HIS A 124 -12.05 29.65 19.68
N PHE A 125 -11.78 28.66 20.54
CA PHE A 125 -12.17 27.27 20.36
C PHE A 125 -12.79 26.76 21.66
N VAL A 126 -14.04 26.28 21.60
CA VAL A 126 -14.82 25.88 22.79
C VAL A 126 -15.72 24.68 22.50
N GLY A 127 -16.01 23.87 23.52
CA GLY A 127 -17.11 22.91 23.54
C GLY A 127 -16.88 21.64 22.71
N ARG A 128 -15.63 21.35 22.35
CA ARG A 128 -15.22 20.21 21.52
C ARG A 128 -14.08 19.40 22.15
N GLU A 129 -13.83 19.60 23.43
CA GLU A 129 -12.76 18.96 24.20
C GLU A 129 -12.92 17.43 24.19
N ALA A 130 -14.14 16.92 24.44
CA ALA A 130 -14.42 15.49 24.37
C ALA A 130 -14.17 14.88 22.98
N ALA A 131 -14.41 15.65 21.91
CA ALA A 131 -14.14 15.19 20.55
C ALA A 131 -12.63 15.16 20.28
N LEU A 132 -11.88 16.18 20.72
CA LEU A 132 -10.41 16.20 20.66
C LEU A 132 -9.81 15.00 21.41
N ASP A 133 -10.24 14.74 22.65
CA ASP A 133 -9.74 13.63 23.45
C ASP A 133 -10.01 12.26 22.81
N THR A 134 -11.17 12.13 22.16
CA THR A 134 -11.55 10.89 21.46
C THR A 134 -10.69 10.69 20.21
N LEU A 135 -10.47 11.75 19.43
CA LEU A 135 -9.63 11.70 18.24
C LEU A 135 -8.16 11.48 18.59
N GLY A 136 -7.64 12.17 19.61
CA GLY A 136 -6.27 12.00 20.10
C GLY A 136 -5.99 10.57 20.52
N ARG A 137 -6.87 9.98 21.35
CA ARG A 137 -6.73 8.55 21.73
C ARG A 137 -6.80 7.59 20.55
N THR A 138 -7.61 7.91 19.54
CA THR A 138 -7.75 7.07 18.34
C THR A 138 -6.49 7.11 17.49
N LEU A 139 -5.95 8.32 17.27
CA LEU A 139 -4.80 8.55 16.37
C LEU A 139 -3.46 8.20 17.03
N CYS A 140 -3.30 8.44 18.33
CA CYS A 140 -2.07 8.14 19.08
C CYS A 140 -2.06 6.72 19.68
N GLY A 141 -2.92 5.82 19.18
CA GLY A 141 -2.92 4.41 19.60
C GLY A 141 -1.67 3.65 19.15
N PRO A 142 -1.38 2.47 19.73
CA PRO A 142 -0.11 1.75 19.54
C PRO A 142 0.11 1.13 18.15
N ALA A 143 -0.90 1.15 17.26
CA ALA A 143 -0.78 0.59 15.92
C ALA A 143 -0.76 1.72 14.88
N PRO A 144 0.14 1.67 13.88
CA PRO A 144 0.23 2.68 12.83
C PRO A 144 -0.98 2.66 11.89
N GLY A 145 -1.14 3.71 11.07
CA GLY A 145 -2.13 3.75 9.99
C GLY A 145 -3.59 3.91 10.44
N ARG A 146 -3.83 4.62 11.55
CA ARG A 146 -5.17 4.91 12.05
C ARG A 146 -5.88 5.94 11.18
N VAL A 147 -7.18 5.77 10.99
CA VAL A 147 -8.03 6.69 10.22
C VAL A 147 -9.19 7.15 11.10
N ALA A 148 -9.40 8.47 11.14
CA ALA A 148 -10.54 9.09 11.81
C ALA A 148 -11.28 10.01 10.81
N ALA A 149 -12.60 10.03 10.89
CA ALA A 149 -13.45 10.84 10.02
C ALA A 149 -14.32 11.80 10.85
N LEU A 150 -14.33 13.07 10.46
CA LEU A 150 -15.24 14.08 11.00
C LEU A 150 -16.41 14.25 10.05
N VAL A 151 -17.61 13.89 10.50
CA VAL A 151 -18.84 13.94 9.69
C VAL A 151 -19.83 14.92 10.31
N GLY A 152 -20.48 15.74 9.48
CA GLY A 152 -21.45 16.74 9.91
C GLY A 152 -21.73 17.78 8.84
N MET A 153 -22.75 18.61 9.06
CA MET A 153 -23.19 19.63 8.10
C MET A 153 -22.09 20.63 7.72
N GLY A 154 -22.25 21.29 6.57
CA GLY A 154 -21.43 22.44 6.19
C GLY A 154 -21.46 23.50 7.30
N GLY A 155 -20.32 24.13 7.58
CA GLY A 155 -20.22 25.14 8.65
C GLY A 155 -20.17 24.60 10.08
N ALA A 156 -20.30 23.29 10.33
CA ALA A 156 -20.26 22.72 11.69
C ALA A 156 -18.89 22.79 12.42
N GLY A 157 -17.88 23.45 11.83
CA GLY A 157 -16.55 23.61 12.43
C GLY A 157 -15.62 22.40 12.33
N LYS A 158 -15.90 21.44 11.44
CA LYS A 158 -15.07 20.21 11.28
C LYS A 158 -13.62 20.51 10.94
N SER A 159 -13.38 21.40 9.98
CA SER A 159 -12.03 21.80 9.60
C SER A 159 -11.33 22.55 10.73
N THR A 160 -12.08 23.35 11.51
CA THR A 160 -11.56 24.03 12.70
C THR A 160 -11.14 23.03 13.78
N LEU A 161 -11.95 22.00 14.03
CA LEU A 161 -11.62 20.91 14.95
C LEU A 161 -10.38 20.13 14.48
N ALA A 162 -10.29 19.81 13.18
CA ALA A 162 -9.12 19.14 12.61
C ALA A 162 -7.84 19.99 12.72
N ALA A 163 -7.93 21.30 12.46
CA ALA A 163 -6.79 22.21 12.65
C ALA A 163 -6.38 22.26 14.14
N GLN A 164 -7.34 22.44 15.06
CA GLN A 164 -7.05 22.44 16.49
C GLN A 164 -6.38 21.13 16.94
N LEU A 165 -6.87 19.98 16.47
CA LEU A 165 -6.30 18.67 16.75
C LEU A 165 -4.85 18.55 16.24
N ALA A 166 -4.57 19.02 15.02
CA ALA A 166 -3.23 19.01 14.45
C ALA A 166 -2.24 19.82 15.29
N HIS A 167 -2.64 20.98 15.80
CA HIS A 167 -1.82 21.78 16.71
C HIS A 167 -1.63 21.09 18.08
N THR A 168 -2.68 20.50 18.63
CA THR A 168 -2.62 19.77 19.90
C THR A 168 -1.67 18.57 19.83
N LEU A 169 -1.70 17.81 18.73
CA LEU A 169 -0.92 16.58 18.56
C LEU A 169 0.41 16.81 17.84
N ALA A 170 0.82 18.06 17.58
CA ALA A 170 2.02 18.35 16.79
C ALA A 170 3.30 17.68 17.33
N ARG A 171 3.37 17.47 18.65
CA ARG A 171 4.51 16.79 19.31
C ARG A 171 4.45 15.27 19.24
N ASP A 172 3.25 14.70 19.10
CA ASP A 172 3.04 13.27 18.97
C ASP A 172 3.35 12.77 17.54
N PHE A 173 3.43 13.68 16.57
CA PHE A 173 3.80 13.42 15.18
C PHE A 173 5.09 14.18 14.80
N PRO A 174 6.27 13.73 15.27
CA PRO A 174 7.54 14.42 15.05
C PRO A 174 7.95 14.48 13.57
N ASP A 175 7.42 13.56 12.75
CA ASP A 175 7.68 13.51 11.31
C ASP A 175 6.87 14.56 10.52
N GLY A 176 5.97 15.28 11.18
CA GLY A 176 5.24 16.41 10.62
C GLY A 176 3.75 16.16 10.43
N VAL A 177 3.05 17.24 10.07
CA VAL A 177 1.62 17.26 9.80
C VAL A 177 1.38 17.86 8.42
N LEU A 178 0.86 17.04 7.51
CA LEU A 178 0.51 17.45 6.16
C LEU A 178 -0.98 17.78 6.08
N TRP A 179 -1.33 18.83 5.33
CA TRP A 179 -2.71 19.28 5.20
C TRP A 179 -3.05 19.49 3.72
N VAL A 180 -4.22 19.01 3.32
CA VAL A 180 -4.67 19.17 1.93
C VAL A 180 -6.16 19.47 1.85
N TYR A 181 -6.53 20.31 0.89
CA TYR A 181 -7.89 20.44 0.42
C TYR A 181 -8.07 19.48 -0.76
N ALA A 182 -8.65 18.30 -0.49
CA ALA A 182 -8.78 17.24 -1.49
C ALA A 182 -9.83 17.52 -2.58
N VAL A 183 -10.56 18.64 -2.50
CA VAL A 183 -11.62 18.97 -3.47
C VAL A 183 -10.96 19.48 -4.76
N ALA A 184 -11.28 18.82 -5.88
CA ALA A 184 -10.85 19.21 -7.23
C ALA A 184 -9.33 19.20 -7.49
N VAL A 185 -8.55 18.52 -6.65
CA VAL A 185 -7.11 18.30 -6.87
C VAL A 185 -6.86 16.84 -7.21
N GLU A 186 -6.10 16.59 -8.27
CA GLU A 186 -5.72 15.23 -8.66
C GLU A 186 -4.84 14.58 -7.56
N PRO A 187 -5.12 13.33 -7.14
CA PRO A 187 -4.39 12.67 -6.05
C PRO A 187 -2.87 12.65 -6.21
N LEU A 188 -2.37 12.46 -7.44
CA LEU A 188 -0.93 12.45 -7.70
C LEU A 188 -0.26 13.81 -7.51
N THR A 189 -1.00 14.89 -7.74
CA THR A 189 -0.53 16.25 -7.48
C THR A 189 -0.37 16.48 -5.97
N ILE A 190 -1.31 15.97 -5.16
CA ILE A 190 -1.23 16.02 -3.70
C ILE A 190 0.02 15.29 -3.21
N LEU A 191 0.17 14.04 -3.67
CA LEU A 191 1.29 13.16 -3.30
C LEU A 191 2.63 13.77 -3.68
N GLN A 192 2.74 14.34 -4.89
CA GLN A 192 3.94 15.05 -5.32
C GLN A 192 4.25 16.28 -4.43
N SER A 193 3.25 17.04 -4.00
CA SER A 193 3.47 18.20 -3.12
C SER A 193 3.99 17.78 -1.73
N TRP A 194 3.49 16.66 -1.22
CA TRP A 194 3.95 16.07 0.05
C TRP A 194 5.38 15.56 -0.08
N ALA A 195 5.68 14.83 -1.15
CA ALA A 195 7.03 14.36 -1.45
C ALA A 195 8.07 15.49 -1.39
N GLN A 196 7.75 16.62 -2.02
CA GLN A 196 8.63 17.80 -2.06
C GLN A 196 8.90 18.39 -0.68
N CYS A 197 7.92 18.33 0.24
CA CYS A 197 8.08 18.81 1.62
C CYS A 197 9.11 17.98 2.41
N TYR A 198 9.35 16.74 1.98
CA TYR A 198 10.38 15.86 2.54
C TYR A 198 11.61 15.74 1.63
N GLY A 199 11.73 16.58 0.59
CA GLY A 199 12.88 16.58 -0.32
C GLY A 199 12.88 15.47 -1.38
N TYR A 200 11.76 14.78 -1.58
CA TYR A 200 11.62 13.78 -2.64
C TYR A 200 11.08 14.38 -3.94
N ASP A 201 11.46 13.76 -5.05
CA ASP A 201 10.88 14.02 -6.36
C ASP A 201 10.34 12.75 -7.02
N PHE A 202 9.06 12.46 -6.78
CA PHE A 202 8.39 11.29 -7.35
C PHE A 202 8.10 11.38 -8.85
N ARG A 203 8.34 12.52 -9.51
CA ARG A 203 8.28 12.61 -10.99
C ARG A 203 9.29 11.66 -11.65
N THR A 204 10.39 11.38 -10.97
CA THR A 204 11.44 10.47 -11.44
C THR A 204 11.01 8.99 -11.43
N ILE A 205 9.94 8.65 -10.69
CA ILE A 205 9.37 7.31 -10.67
C ILE A 205 8.36 7.24 -11.84
N PRO A 206 8.56 6.40 -12.86
CA PRO A 206 7.75 6.46 -14.09
C PRO A 206 6.34 5.87 -13.94
N ASP A 207 6.13 4.97 -12.98
CA ASP A 207 4.86 4.25 -12.78
C ASP A 207 4.04 4.84 -11.63
N VAL A 208 2.75 5.09 -11.88
CA VAL A 208 1.78 5.65 -10.93
C VAL A 208 1.57 4.73 -9.74
N GLU A 209 1.56 3.41 -9.96
CA GLU A 209 1.43 2.44 -8.88
C GLU A 209 2.69 2.41 -8.00
N ASN A 210 3.87 2.53 -8.63
CA ASN A 210 5.13 2.61 -7.90
C ASN A 210 5.30 3.95 -7.16
N ARG A 211 4.73 5.05 -7.66
CA ARG A 211 4.68 6.34 -6.93
C ARG A 211 3.83 6.28 -5.68
N ALA A 212 2.75 5.49 -5.68
CA ALA A 212 1.87 5.38 -4.53
C ALA A 212 2.41 4.45 -3.43
N ALA A 213 3.41 3.61 -3.76
CA ALA A 213 4.03 2.64 -2.87
C ALA A 213 5.42 3.06 -2.35
N ALA A 214 6.00 4.13 -2.90
CA ALA A 214 7.27 4.72 -2.50
C ALA A 214 7.08 5.78 -1.40
#